data_AF-A0A8C1RM61-F1
#
_entry.id   AF-A0A8C1RM61-F1
#
_cell.length_a   1.000
_cell.length_b   1.000
_cell.length_c   1.000
_cell.angle_alpha   90.00
_cell.angle_beta   90.00
_cell.angle_gamma   90.00
#
_symmetry.space_group_name_H-M   'P 1'
#
loop_
_entity.id
_entity.type
_entity.pdbx_description
1 polymer ?
#
loop_
_entity_poly.entity_id
_entity_poly.type
_entity_poly.pdbx_seq_one_letter_code
_entity_poly.pdbx_strand_id
1 'polypeptide(L)'
;MALTICTRFTDEYQLFEELGKGAFSVVRRCVKISSGQEYAAKIINTKKLSARDHQKLEREARICRLLKHPNIVRLHDSISEEGFHYLVFDLVTGGELFEDIVAREYYSEADASHCIQQILESVHHCHVNGIVHRDLKPENLLLASKMKGAAVKLADFGLAIEVQGDQQAWFGFAGTPGYLSPEVLRKDPYGKPVDMWACGVILYILLVGYPPFWDEDQHRLYQQIKAGAYDFPSPEWDTVTPEAKDLINKMLTINPSKRITAAEALKHPWICQRSTVASMMHRQETVECLKKFNARRKLKGAILTTLLVTRNFSGMSGSADLYEPQTTVIHNPVDRNKESTESANTTIEDEDIKACQVINKARKQEIIKVTEQLIESINNGDFEAYAKICDPGLTSFEPEALGNLVEGHDFHRFYFENALSKGNKPVHTILLNPHVHLIGEDAACIAYIRLTQYMDGSGMPRTMQSEETRVWHRRDGKWLNIHFHRSGAPSVPIK
;
A
#
# COMPACT_ATOMS: atom_id res chain seq x y z
N MET A 1 -52.12 3.26 -3.63
CA MET A 1 -51.04 2.60 -4.40
C MET A 1 -49.78 2.69 -3.57
N ALA A 2 -49.26 1.57 -3.09
CA ALA A 2 -47.98 1.52 -2.39
C ALA A 2 -46.86 1.85 -3.40
N LEU A 3 -46.03 2.85 -3.09
CA LEU A 3 -44.81 3.14 -3.82
C LEU A 3 -43.84 1.98 -3.58
N THR A 4 -43.66 1.12 -4.59
CA THR A 4 -42.59 0.13 -4.61
C THR A 4 -41.27 0.90 -4.67
N ILE A 5 -40.58 1.05 -3.54
CA ILE A 5 -39.22 1.59 -3.52
C ILE A 5 -38.35 0.53 -4.20
N CYS A 6 -37.92 0.83 -5.43
CA CYS A 6 -37.08 -0.02 -6.24
C CYS A 6 -35.67 0.02 -5.62
N THR A 7 -35.30 -0.97 -4.79
CA THR A 7 -34.08 -0.91 -3.95
C THR A 7 -32.83 -1.49 -4.61
N ARG A 8 -32.84 -1.79 -5.92
CA ARG A 8 -31.67 -2.38 -6.58
C ARG A 8 -30.85 -1.31 -7.30
N PHE A 9 -29.54 -1.39 -7.15
CA PHE A 9 -28.58 -0.56 -7.85
C PHE A 9 -28.82 -0.60 -9.37
N THR A 10 -29.08 -1.79 -9.92
CA THR A 10 -29.28 -1.99 -11.36
C THR A 10 -30.55 -1.37 -11.92
N ASP A 11 -31.52 -1.02 -11.08
CA ASP A 11 -32.75 -0.33 -11.50
C ASP A 11 -32.51 1.19 -11.65
N GLU A 12 -31.49 1.74 -10.97
CA GLU A 12 -31.17 3.16 -10.99
C GLU A 12 -29.88 3.51 -11.74
N TYR A 13 -28.94 2.57 -11.83
CA TYR A 13 -27.58 2.81 -12.33
C TYR A 13 -27.11 1.69 -13.27
N GLN A 14 -26.40 2.09 -14.33
CA GLN A 14 -25.70 1.19 -15.24
C GLN A 14 -24.20 1.21 -14.96
N LEU A 15 -23.56 0.04 -14.79
CA LEU A 15 -22.11 -0.10 -14.57
C LEU A 15 -21.31 -0.12 -15.88
N PHE A 16 -20.11 0.47 -15.84
CA PHE A 16 -19.15 0.53 -16.95
C PHE A 16 -17.75 0.08 -16.51
N GLU A 17 -16.67 0.62 -17.06
CA GLU A 17 -15.30 0.16 -16.80
C GLU A 17 -14.86 0.30 -15.34
N GLU A 18 -13.86 -0.48 -14.96
CA GLU A 18 -13.19 -0.40 -13.66
C GLU A 18 -12.24 0.81 -13.62
N LEU A 19 -12.35 1.59 -12.54
CA LEU A 19 -11.50 2.76 -12.27
C LEU A 19 -10.41 2.43 -11.24
N GLY A 20 -10.65 1.44 -10.37
CA GLY A 20 -9.69 1.01 -9.36
C GLY A 20 -10.18 -0.17 -8.53
N LYS A 21 -9.26 -0.81 -7.81
CA LYS A 21 -9.54 -2.01 -7.03
C LYS A 21 -8.89 -1.91 -5.65
N GLY A 22 -9.66 -2.23 -4.62
CA GLY A 22 -9.21 -2.39 -3.25
C GLY A 22 -9.33 -3.84 -2.78
N ALA A 23 -8.97 -4.10 -1.52
CA ALA A 23 -8.95 -5.46 -0.99
C ALA A 23 -10.33 -6.15 -0.97
N PHE A 24 -11.40 -5.39 -0.71
CA PHE A 24 -12.78 -5.91 -0.62
C PHE A 24 -13.78 -5.21 -1.56
N SER A 25 -13.27 -4.31 -2.40
CA SER A 25 -14.10 -3.44 -3.21
C SER A 25 -13.50 -3.22 -4.59
N VAL A 26 -14.36 -2.98 -5.56
CA VAL A 26 -13.99 -2.47 -6.88
C VAL A 26 -14.70 -1.15 -7.10
N VAL A 27 -14.00 -0.17 -7.67
CA VAL A 27 -14.59 1.11 -8.08
C VAL A 27 -14.81 1.06 -9.58
N ARG A 28 -16.05 1.26 -10.02
CA ARG A 28 -16.42 1.27 -11.45
C ARG A 28 -17.12 2.58 -11.78
N ARG A 29 -16.96 3.05 -13.02
CA ARG A 29 -17.82 4.14 -13.53
C ARG A 29 -19.25 3.63 -13.62
N CYS A 30 -20.21 4.46 -13.24
CA CYS A 30 -21.62 4.18 -13.45
C CYS A 30 -22.38 5.42 -13.94
N VAL A 31 -23.53 5.19 -14.56
CA VAL A 31 -24.41 6.27 -15.06
C VAL A 31 -25.79 6.08 -14.46
N LYS A 32 -26.37 7.15 -13.90
CA LYS A 32 -27.74 7.12 -13.39
C LYS A 32 -28.72 7.11 -14.57
N ILE A 33 -29.57 6.08 -14.64
CA ILE A 33 -30.45 5.81 -15.78
C ILE A 33 -31.42 6.97 -16.04
N SER A 34 -31.97 7.57 -14.98
CA SER A 34 -32.98 8.62 -15.10
C SER A 34 -32.45 9.97 -15.58
N SER A 35 -31.18 10.30 -15.33
CA SER A 35 -30.59 11.61 -15.64
C SER A 35 -29.46 11.57 -16.66
N GLY A 36 -28.87 10.39 -16.92
CA GLY A 36 -27.64 10.27 -17.71
C GLY A 36 -26.38 10.78 -17.01
N GLN A 37 -26.46 11.17 -15.74
CA GLN A 37 -25.32 11.70 -14.99
C GLN A 37 -24.34 10.59 -14.60
N GLU A 38 -23.05 10.84 -14.77
CA GLU A 38 -21.98 9.89 -14.44
C GLU A 38 -21.49 10.01 -12.98
N TYR A 39 -21.09 8.86 -12.41
CA TYR A 39 -20.63 8.68 -11.04
C TYR A 39 -19.56 7.58 -10.95
N ALA A 40 -18.92 7.47 -9.78
CA ALA A 40 -18.09 6.33 -9.42
C ALA A 40 -18.79 5.46 -8.37
N ALA A 41 -19.08 4.20 -8.68
CA ALA A 41 -19.65 3.24 -7.75
C ALA A 41 -18.53 2.41 -7.11
N LYS A 42 -18.32 2.57 -5.79
CA LYS A 42 -17.52 1.66 -4.97
C LYS A 42 -18.41 0.49 -4.57
N ILE A 43 -18.17 -0.66 -5.20
CA ILE A 43 -18.91 -1.91 -5.03
C ILE A 43 -18.15 -2.78 -4.04
N ILE A 44 -18.77 -3.06 -2.90
CA ILE A 44 -18.14 -3.75 -1.77
C ILE A 44 -18.82 -5.10 -1.61
N ASN A 45 -18.05 -6.19 -1.61
CA ASN A 45 -18.61 -7.53 -1.40
C ASN A 45 -18.80 -7.77 0.11
N THR A 46 -20.04 -7.63 0.59
CA THR A 46 -20.36 -7.76 2.01
C THR A 46 -20.24 -9.18 2.52
N LYS A 47 -20.35 -10.21 1.65
CA LYS A 47 -20.15 -11.62 2.03
C LYS A 47 -18.71 -11.92 2.48
N LYS A 48 -17.75 -11.09 2.07
CA LYS A 48 -16.33 -11.22 2.45
C LYS A 48 -15.93 -10.40 3.66
N LEU A 49 -16.85 -9.62 4.24
CA LEU A 49 -16.55 -8.72 5.36
C LEU A 49 -16.77 -9.41 6.70
N SER A 50 -15.85 -9.20 7.63
CA SER A 50 -16.08 -9.51 9.04
C SER A 50 -17.16 -8.59 9.64
N ALA A 51 -17.70 -8.93 10.82
CA ALA A 51 -18.62 -8.05 11.54
C ALA A 51 -17.99 -6.68 11.85
N ARG A 52 -16.68 -6.64 12.10
CA ARG A 52 -15.91 -5.42 12.32
C ARG A 52 -15.82 -4.57 11.05
N ASP A 53 -15.66 -5.19 9.89
CA ASP A 53 -15.56 -4.45 8.62
C ASP A 53 -16.92 -3.94 8.14
N HIS A 54 -18.02 -4.63 8.46
CA HIS A 54 -19.38 -4.08 8.31
C HIS A 54 -19.56 -2.78 9.10
N GLN A 55 -19.14 -2.75 10.37
CA GLN A 55 -19.22 -1.51 11.18
C GLN A 55 -18.36 -0.38 10.60
N LYS A 56 -17.19 -0.69 10.02
CA LYS A 56 -16.37 0.32 9.33
C LYS A 56 -17.08 0.87 8.09
N LEU A 57 -17.72 0.00 7.31
CA LEU A 57 -18.49 0.39 6.13
C LEU A 57 -19.65 1.33 6.50
N GLU A 58 -20.44 0.99 7.52
CA GLU A 58 -21.53 1.85 7.99
C GLU A 58 -21.01 3.22 8.46
N ARG A 59 -19.87 3.25 9.14
CA ARG A 59 -19.21 4.49 9.55
C ARG A 59 -18.74 5.29 8.33
N GLU A 60 -18.07 4.67 7.36
CA GLU A 60 -17.62 5.33 6.13
C GLU A 60 -18.81 5.97 5.39
N ALA A 61 -19.90 5.21 5.18
CA ALA A 61 -21.09 5.72 4.52
C ALA A 61 -21.73 6.90 5.27
N ARG A 62 -21.80 6.84 6.61
CA ARG A 62 -22.32 7.92 7.45
C ARG A 62 -21.45 9.18 7.36
N ILE A 63 -20.13 9.03 7.49
CA ILE A 63 -19.17 10.15 7.39
C ILE A 63 -19.27 10.81 6.01
N CYS A 64 -19.21 10.02 4.94
CA CYS A 64 -19.25 10.55 3.58
C CYS A 64 -20.60 11.23 3.25
N ARG A 65 -21.71 10.82 3.88
CA ARG A 65 -23.01 11.49 3.74
C ARG A 65 -23.08 12.84 4.47
N LEU A 66 -22.34 12.98 5.57
CA LEU A 66 -22.23 14.22 6.34
C LEU A 66 -21.39 15.27 5.61
N LEU A 67 -20.26 14.86 5.04
CA LEU A 67 -19.27 15.76 4.45
C LEU A 67 -19.71 16.27 3.08
N LYS A 68 -19.95 17.57 2.97
CA LYS A 68 -20.37 18.25 1.73
C LYS A 68 -19.49 19.47 1.49
N HIS A 69 -18.43 19.26 0.72
CA HIS A 69 -17.42 20.29 0.44
C HIS A 69 -16.91 20.19 -1.00
N PRO A 70 -16.62 21.30 -1.71
CA PRO A 70 -16.10 21.26 -3.08
C PRO A 70 -14.82 20.42 -3.22
N ASN A 71 -13.94 20.47 -2.22
CA ASN A 71 -12.68 19.72 -2.17
C ASN A 71 -12.78 18.34 -1.50
N ILE A 72 -13.98 17.76 -1.37
CA ILE A 72 -14.19 16.38 -0.92
C ILE A 72 -14.98 15.64 -2.00
N VAL A 73 -14.63 14.38 -2.25
CA VAL A 73 -15.41 13.50 -3.14
C VAL A 73 -16.73 13.17 -2.45
N ARG A 74 -17.84 13.70 -2.98
CA ARG A 74 -19.16 13.59 -2.33
C ARG A 74 -19.79 12.21 -2.54
N LEU A 75 -20.40 11.66 -1.50
CA LEU A 75 -21.32 10.53 -1.60
C LEU A 75 -22.73 11.02 -1.97
N HIS A 76 -23.26 10.49 -3.07
CA HIS A 76 -24.62 10.76 -3.56
C HIS A 76 -25.61 9.73 -3.05
N ASP A 77 -25.22 8.45 -3.09
CA ASP A 77 -26.11 7.35 -2.74
C ASP A 77 -25.38 6.19 -2.04
N SER A 78 -26.13 5.41 -1.28
CA SER A 78 -25.65 4.23 -0.56
C SER A 78 -26.73 3.15 -0.61
N ILE A 79 -26.53 2.15 -1.48
CA ILE A 79 -27.50 1.09 -1.76
C ILE A 79 -26.94 -0.23 -1.23
N SER A 80 -27.74 -0.93 -0.42
CA SER A 80 -27.38 -2.25 0.12
C SER A 80 -28.23 -3.32 -0.55
N GLU A 81 -27.58 -4.33 -1.13
CA GLU A 81 -28.18 -5.48 -1.78
C GLU A 81 -27.67 -6.79 -1.13
N GLU A 82 -28.25 -7.92 -1.54
CA GLU A 82 -27.79 -9.22 -1.05
C GLU A 82 -26.34 -9.50 -1.46
N GLY A 83 -25.43 -9.39 -0.50
CA GLY A 83 -24.00 -9.68 -0.68
C GLY A 83 -23.15 -8.56 -1.26
N PHE A 84 -23.76 -7.41 -1.58
CA PHE A 84 -23.05 -6.24 -2.08
C PHE A 84 -23.56 -4.94 -1.48
N HIS A 85 -22.66 -3.99 -1.25
CA HIS A 85 -23.00 -2.62 -0.88
C HIS A 85 -22.37 -1.66 -1.89
N TYR A 86 -23.16 -0.73 -2.41
CA TYR A 86 -22.76 0.26 -3.40
C TYR A 86 -22.71 1.64 -2.76
N LEU A 87 -21.55 2.28 -2.79
CA LEU A 87 -21.40 3.69 -2.44
C LEU A 87 -21.16 4.48 -3.72
N VAL A 88 -22.09 5.37 -4.06
CA VAL A 88 -22.08 6.15 -5.31
C VAL A 88 -21.50 7.53 -5.05
N PHE A 89 -20.31 7.79 -5.57
CA PHE A 89 -19.53 9.01 -5.36
C PHE A 89 -19.48 9.90 -6.61
N ASP A 90 -19.08 11.16 -6.44
CA ASP A 90 -18.60 12.01 -7.56
C ASP A 90 -17.62 11.21 -8.43
N LEU A 91 -17.81 11.22 -9.75
CA LEU A 91 -16.79 10.74 -10.68
C LEU A 91 -15.69 11.81 -10.80
N VAL A 92 -14.46 11.46 -10.44
CA VAL A 92 -13.27 12.30 -10.63
C VAL A 92 -12.39 11.70 -11.71
N THR A 93 -11.99 12.51 -12.70
CA THR A 93 -11.31 12.02 -13.91
C THR A 93 -9.90 12.60 -14.10
N GLY A 94 -9.46 13.47 -13.19
CA GLY A 94 -8.13 14.10 -13.25
C GLY A 94 -6.99 13.20 -12.77
N GLY A 95 -7.28 12.08 -12.11
CA GLY A 95 -6.27 11.20 -11.53
C GLY A 95 -5.69 11.74 -10.23
N GLU A 96 -4.53 11.21 -9.83
CA GLU A 96 -3.82 11.61 -8.61
C GLU A 96 -3.09 12.96 -8.80
N LEU A 97 -3.21 13.88 -7.84
CA LEU A 97 -2.59 15.21 -7.86
C LEU A 97 -1.09 15.14 -8.16
N PHE A 98 -0.39 14.19 -7.53
CA PHE A 98 1.05 14.04 -7.67
C PHE A 98 1.49 13.62 -9.07
N GLU A 99 0.64 12.92 -9.83
CA GLU A 99 0.92 12.54 -11.22
C GLU A 99 0.73 13.73 -12.15
N ASP A 100 -0.28 14.55 -11.90
CA ASP A 100 -0.51 15.77 -12.65
C ASP A 100 0.63 16.77 -12.46
N ILE A 101 1.13 16.95 -11.24
CA ILE A 101 2.30 17.82 -10.97
C ILE A 101 3.51 17.40 -11.83
N VAL A 102 3.77 16.10 -11.95
CA VAL A 102 4.89 15.58 -12.75
C VAL A 102 4.70 15.82 -14.25
N ALA A 103 3.46 15.97 -14.72
CA ALA A 103 3.13 16.22 -16.12
C ALA A 103 3.12 17.73 -16.49
N ARG A 104 3.26 18.63 -15.51
CA ARG A 104 3.28 20.08 -15.76
C ARG A 104 4.63 20.53 -16.28
N GLU A 105 4.60 21.40 -17.29
CA GLU A 105 5.79 22.12 -17.78
C GLU A 105 6.33 23.12 -16.74
N TYR A 106 5.44 23.64 -15.89
CA TYR A 106 5.79 24.61 -14.87
C TYR A 106 5.14 24.26 -13.53
N TYR A 107 5.95 24.30 -12.48
CA TYR A 107 5.57 24.04 -11.10
C TYR A 107 6.42 24.91 -10.15
N SER A 108 5.77 25.59 -9.21
CA SER A 108 6.34 26.58 -8.29
C SER A 108 5.82 26.40 -6.85
N GLU A 109 6.36 27.16 -5.89
CA GLU A 109 5.80 27.20 -4.53
C GLU A 109 4.37 27.74 -4.51
N ALA A 110 4.03 28.69 -5.39
CA ALA A 110 2.67 29.20 -5.50
C ALA A 110 1.69 28.09 -5.91
N ASP A 111 2.09 27.17 -6.78
CA ASP A 111 1.29 26.01 -7.15
C ASP A 111 1.13 25.04 -5.98
N ALA A 112 2.23 24.75 -5.25
CA ALA A 112 2.20 23.92 -4.05
C ALA A 112 1.29 24.52 -2.96
N SER A 113 1.39 25.83 -2.75
CA SER A 113 0.56 26.61 -1.83
C SER A 113 -0.92 26.53 -2.23
N HIS A 114 -1.23 26.57 -3.54
CA HIS A 114 -2.61 26.39 -4.03
C HIS A 114 -3.15 24.99 -3.78
N CYS A 115 -2.33 23.97 -3.95
CA CYS A 115 -2.72 22.59 -3.67
C CYS A 115 -2.98 22.39 -2.18
N ILE A 116 -2.04 22.78 -1.31
CA ILE A 116 -2.18 22.57 0.14
C ILE A 116 -3.32 23.41 0.73
N GLN A 117 -3.64 24.58 0.17
CA GLN A 117 -4.81 25.37 0.58
C GLN A 117 -6.09 24.54 0.43
N GLN A 118 -6.32 23.95 -0.74
CA GLN A 118 -7.52 23.15 -1.02
C GLN A 118 -7.59 21.89 -0.13
N ILE A 119 -6.43 21.29 0.15
CA ILE A 119 -6.32 20.18 1.11
C ILE A 119 -6.73 20.65 2.50
N LEU A 120 -6.17 21.76 2.98
CA LEU A 120 -6.48 22.34 4.29
C LEU A 120 -7.95 22.78 4.41
N GLU A 121 -8.57 23.28 3.34
CA GLU A 121 -10.01 23.60 3.30
C GLU A 121 -10.85 22.33 3.51
N SER A 122 -10.50 21.23 2.84
CA SER A 122 -11.16 19.92 3.03
C SER A 122 -10.97 19.38 4.45
N VAL A 123 -9.75 19.44 4.99
CA VAL A 123 -9.40 18.97 6.34
C VAL A 123 -10.10 19.81 7.40
N HIS A 124 -10.12 21.13 7.23
CA HIS A 124 -10.85 22.03 8.09
C HIS A 124 -12.35 21.68 8.11
N HIS A 125 -12.95 21.44 6.95
CA HIS A 125 -14.35 21.02 6.85
C HIS A 125 -14.61 19.68 7.58
N CYS A 126 -13.70 18.71 7.48
CA CYS A 126 -13.78 17.48 8.27
C CYS A 126 -13.74 17.79 9.78
N HIS A 127 -12.77 18.59 10.21
CA HIS A 127 -12.53 18.90 11.63
C HIS A 127 -13.68 19.66 12.29
N VAL A 128 -14.33 20.60 11.59
CA VAL A 128 -15.51 21.32 12.12
C VAL A 128 -16.74 20.42 12.24
N ASN A 129 -16.83 19.36 11.41
CA ASN A 129 -17.87 18.34 11.49
C ASN A 129 -17.50 17.19 12.44
N GLY A 130 -16.42 17.33 13.23
CA GLY A 130 -16.00 16.30 14.18
C GLY A 130 -15.44 15.05 13.51
N ILE A 131 -14.93 15.15 12.28
CA ILE A 131 -14.33 14.03 11.54
C ILE A 131 -12.81 14.16 11.51
N VAL A 132 -12.10 13.07 11.75
CA VAL A 132 -10.65 12.94 11.56
C VAL A 132 -10.39 11.89 10.49
N HIS A 133 -9.59 12.23 9.47
CA HIS A 133 -9.37 11.37 8.30
C HIS A 133 -8.45 10.19 8.60
N ARG A 134 -7.33 10.44 9.30
CA ARG A 134 -6.30 9.48 9.74
C ARG A 134 -5.46 8.78 8.65
N ASP A 135 -5.81 8.95 7.38
CA ASP A 135 -5.02 8.38 6.26
C ASP A 135 -4.81 9.38 5.12
N LEU A 136 -4.43 10.62 5.46
CA LEU A 136 -4.05 11.62 4.46
C LEU A 136 -2.71 11.23 3.82
N LYS A 137 -2.71 11.09 2.49
CA LYS A 137 -1.56 10.68 1.68
C LYS A 137 -1.81 11.00 0.20
N PRO A 138 -0.78 11.00 -0.67
CA PRO A 138 -0.88 11.27 -2.10
C PRO A 138 -1.98 10.50 -2.83
N GLU A 139 -2.18 9.22 -2.52
CA GLU A 139 -3.20 8.34 -3.10
C GLU A 139 -4.62 8.90 -2.94
N ASN A 140 -4.87 9.61 -1.84
CA ASN A 140 -6.18 10.10 -1.44
C ASN A 140 -6.43 11.55 -1.90
N LEU A 141 -5.52 12.11 -2.71
CA LEU A 141 -5.59 13.47 -3.25
C LEU A 141 -5.79 13.41 -4.76
N LEU A 142 -7.04 13.54 -5.19
CA LEU A 142 -7.45 13.39 -6.59
C LEU A 142 -7.75 14.74 -7.22
N LEU A 143 -7.68 14.83 -8.54
CA LEU A 143 -8.12 16.00 -9.30
C LEU A 143 -9.51 15.76 -9.88
N ALA A 144 -10.38 16.77 -9.77
CA ALA A 144 -11.75 16.70 -10.26
C ALA A 144 -11.83 16.37 -11.76
N SER A 145 -10.91 16.91 -12.57
CA SER A 145 -10.80 16.66 -14.01
C SER A 145 -9.37 16.90 -14.49
N LYS A 146 -9.10 16.64 -15.78
CA LYS A 146 -7.82 16.97 -16.44
C LYS A 146 -7.71 18.43 -16.89
N MET A 147 -8.74 19.25 -16.65
CA MET A 147 -8.71 20.66 -17.04
C MET A 147 -7.68 21.42 -16.19
N LYS A 148 -7.00 22.40 -16.81
CA LYS A 148 -6.07 23.28 -16.10
C LYS A 148 -6.82 24.00 -14.98
N GLY A 149 -6.29 23.93 -13.75
CA GLY A 149 -6.93 24.52 -12.57
C GLY A 149 -8.06 23.67 -11.98
N ALA A 150 -8.17 22.38 -12.32
CA ALA A 150 -9.10 21.47 -11.67
C ALA A 150 -8.88 21.44 -10.15
N ALA A 151 -9.99 21.39 -9.40
CA ALA A 151 -9.95 21.36 -7.95
C ALA A 151 -9.32 20.05 -7.42
N VAL A 152 -8.54 20.16 -6.35
CA VAL A 152 -8.09 19.02 -5.54
C VAL A 152 -9.26 18.52 -4.70
N LYS A 153 -9.51 17.22 -4.73
CA LYS A 153 -10.56 16.53 -3.98
C LYS A 153 -9.96 15.44 -3.11
N LEU A 154 -10.24 15.53 -1.80
CA LEU A 154 -9.93 14.50 -0.82
C LEU A 154 -10.88 13.30 -0.99
N ALA A 155 -10.31 12.10 -1.05
CA ALA A 155 -10.99 10.83 -1.23
C ALA A 155 -10.65 9.83 -0.12
N ASP A 156 -11.43 8.74 -0.05
CA ASP A 156 -11.25 7.56 0.81
C ASP A 156 -11.27 7.81 2.33
N PHE A 157 -12.48 7.76 2.91
CA PHE A 157 -12.72 7.90 4.35
C PHE A 157 -12.78 6.55 5.08
N GLY A 158 -12.27 5.46 4.51
CA GLY A 158 -12.37 4.11 5.11
C GLY A 158 -11.73 3.98 6.50
N LEU A 159 -10.74 4.83 6.82
CA LEU A 159 -10.10 4.90 8.14
C LEU A 159 -10.60 6.07 9.01
N ALA A 160 -11.52 6.89 8.50
CA ALA A 160 -12.01 8.06 9.23
C ALA A 160 -12.79 7.69 10.50
N ILE A 161 -12.81 8.61 11.45
CA ILE A 161 -13.51 8.49 12.73
C ILE A 161 -14.28 9.77 13.06
N GLU A 162 -15.30 9.61 13.90
CA GLU A 162 -16.01 10.71 14.54
C GLU A 162 -15.39 10.97 15.92
N VAL A 163 -15.18 12.24 16.25
CA VAL A 163 -14.69 12.73 17.54
C VAL A 163 -15.68 13.73 18.12
N GLN A 164 -15.83 13.73 19.45
CA GLN A 164 -16.71 14.67 20.14
C GLN A 164 -15.96 15.94 20.51
N GLY A 165 -16.27 17.05 19.84
CA GLY A 165 -15.58 18.32 20.07
C GLY A 165 -14.07 18.20 19.83
N ASP A 166 -13.28 18.53 20.85
CA ASP A 166 -11.81 18.41 20.83
C ASP A 166 -11.31 17.28 21.76
N GLN A 167 -12.20 16.38 22.18
CA GLN A 167 -11.80 15.23 22.99
C GLN A 167 -10.85 14.32 22.21
N GLN A 168 -9.80 13.88 22.90
CA GLN A 168 -8.83 12.92 22.38
C GLN A 168 -9.08 11.56 23.02
N ALA A 169 -8.93 10.50 22.23
CA ALA A 169 -9.05 9.13 22.71
C ALA A 169 -8.10 8.21 21.92
N TRP A 170 -7.93 6.98 22.41
CA TRP A 170 -7.21 5.97 21.66
C TRP A 170 -8.15 5.30 20.65
N PHE A 171 -8.05 5.69 19.38
CA PHE A 171 -8.88 5.12 18.29
C PHE A 171 -8.21 3.96 17.55
N GLY A 172 -7.15 3.40 18.14
CA GLY A 172 -6.33 2.32 17.57
C GLY A 172 -5.24 2.81 16.63
N PHE A 173 -4.34 1.89 16.29
CA PHE A 173 -3.25 2.11 15.34
C PHE A 173 -3.76 1.95 13.90
N ALA A 174 -3.82 3.04 13.14
CA ALA A 174 -4.26 3.06 11.75
C ALA A 174 -3.61 4.22 10.99
N GLY A 175 -3.38 4.02 9.69
CA GLY A 175 -2.75 5.00 8.79
C GLY A 175 -1.54 4.41 8.06
N THR A 176 -1.01 5.17 7.11
CA THR A 176 0.14 4.76 6.29
C THR A 176 1.47 5.16 6.96
N PRO A 177 2.46 4.24 7.14
CA PRO A 177 3.65 4.46 7.99
C PRO A 177 4.35 5.81 7.89
N GLY A 178 4.64 6.31 6.69
CA GLY A 178 5.35 7.59 6.48
C GLY A 178 4.53 8.85 6.80
N TYR A 179 3.23 8.71 7.05
CA TYR A 179 2.31 9.81 7.37
C TYR A 179 1.74 9.71 8.79
N LEU A 180 2.09 8.66 9.54
CA LEU A 180 1.69 8.50 10.94
C LEU A 180 2.30 9.59 11.80
N SER A 181 1.50 10.13 12.74
CA SER A 181 1.97 11.14 13.67
C SER A 181 2.66 10.52 14.90
N PRO A 182 3.53 11.28 15.61
CA PRO A 182 4.26 10.80 16.77
C PRO A 182 3.35 10.22 17.87
N GLU A 183 2.24 10.89 18.17
CA GLU A 183 1.28 10.47 19.20
C GLU A 183 0.62 9.12 18.89
N VAL A 184 0.33 8.82 17.61
CA VAL A 184 -0.19 7.50 17.21
C VAL A 184 0.87 6.42 17.43
N LEU A 185 2.13 6.69 17.08
CA LEU A 185 3.25 5.75 17.27
C LEU A 185 3.61 5.53 18.74
N ARG A 186 3.40 6.54 19.60
CA ARG A 186 3.56 6.42 21.05
C ARG A 186 2.39 5.75 21.74
N LYS A 187 1.30 5.51 21.01
CA LYS A 187 0.03 4.98 21.53
C LYS A 187 -0.67 5.93 22.50
N ASP A 188 -0.44 7.23 22.35
CA ASP A 188 -1.11 8.27 23.12
C ASP A 188 -2.55 8.48 22.58
N PRO A 189 -3.50 8.97 23.41
CA PRO A 189 -4.76 9.49 22.90
C PRO A 189 -4.52 10.56 21.84
N TYR A 190 -5.32 10.55 20.77
CA TYR A 190 -5.16 11.50 19.67
C TYR A 190 -6.51 11.99 19.14
N GLY A 191 -6.48 12.95 18.21
CA GLY A 191 -7.66 13.53 17.58
C GLY A 191 -7.29 14.24 16.28
N LYS A 192 -7.97 15.37 15.99
CA LYS A 192 -7.77 16.20 14.78
C LYS A 192 -6.30 16.52 14.42
N PRO A 193 -5.36 16.74 15.37
CA PRO A 193 -3.98 17.09 15.03
C PRO A 193 -3.21 16.05 14.20
N VAL A 194 -3.63 14.78 14.17
CA VAL A 194 -2.96 13.74 13.36
C VAL A 194 -3.03 14.06 11.87
N ASP A 195 -4.14 14.64 11.41
CA ASP A 195 -4.31 15.03 10.01
C ASP A 195 -3.37 16.20 9.64
N MET A 196 -3.13 17.11 10.58
CA MET A 196 -2.22 18.25 10.38
C MET A 196 -0.76 17.81 10.26
N TRP A 197 -0.35 16.75 10.97
CA TRP A 197 0.96 16.15 10.77
C TRP A 197 1.11 15.60 9.35
N ALA A 198 0.11 14.83 8.89
CA ALA A 198 0.11 14.29 7.53
C ALA A 198 0.12 15.40 6.47
N CYS A 199 -0.59 16.52 6.67
CA CYS A 199 -0.49 17.71 5.83
C CYS A 199 0.94 18.28 5.78
N GLY A 200 1.67 18.29 6.90
CA GLY A 200 3.09 18.72 6.92
C GLY A 200 4.00 17.81 6.10
N VAL A 201 3.80 16.49 6.20
CA VAL A 201 4.51 15.50 5.36
C VAL A 201 4.18 15.70 3.88
N ILE A 202 2.91 15.89 3.53
CA ILE A 202 2.46 16.15 2.16
C ILE A 202 3.06 17.44 1.62
N LEU A 203 3.02 18.54 2.40
CA LEU A 203 3.58 19.83 2.00
C LEU A 203 5.09 19.75 1.75
N TYR A 204 5.83 19.04 2.60
CA TYR A 204 7.25 18.78 2.39
C TYR A 204 7.49 18.11 1.02
N ILE A 205 6.75 17.04 0.71
CA ILE A 205 6.88 16.34 -0.58
C ILE A 205 6.47 17.24 -1.74
N LEU A 206 5.43 18.06 -1.59
CA LEU A 206 5.00 19.00 -2.63
C LEU A 206 6.09 20.01 -3.00
N LEU A 207 7.03 20.33 -2.10
CA LEU A 207 8.07 21.33 -2.34
C LEU A 207 9.38 20.79 -2.89
N VAL A 208 9.74 19.54 -2.55
CA VAL A 208 11.05 18.95 -2.94
C VAL A 208 10.97 17.56 -3.54
N GLY A 209 9.81 16.93 -3.52
CA GLY A 209 9.55 15.66 -4.22
C GLY A 209 10.01 14.39 -3.49
N TYR A 210 10.50 14.50 -2.25
CA TYR A 210 10.85 13.38 -1.38
C TYR A 210 10.26 13.57 0.04
N PRO A 211 10.03 12.48 0.80
CA PRO A 211 9.42 12.57 2.13
C PRO A 211 10.42 13.04 3.21
N PRO A 212 9.94 13.73 4.27
CA PRO A 212 10.78 14.18 5.39
C PRO A 212 11.27 13.03 6.29
N PHE A 213 10.56 11.91 6.30
CA PHE A 213 10.90 10.73 7.09
C PHE A 213 10.95 9.52 6.16
N TRP A 214 12.07 8.81 6.15
CA TRP A 214 12.21 7.60 5.35
C TRP A 214 13.30 6.68 5.89
N ASP A 215 12.98 5.39 5.93
CA ASP A 215 13.95 4.32 6.19
C ASP A 215 13.44 3.04 5.50
N GLU A 216 14.35 2.10 5.20
CA GLU A 216 13.97 0.75 4.78
C GLU A 216 13.42 -0.06 5.98
N ASP A 217 13.97 0.20 7.17
CA ASP A 217 13.55 -0.39 8.42
C ASP A 217 12.40 0.42 9.03
N GLN A 218 11.23 -0.20 9.10
CA GLN A 218 10.03 0.46 9.64
C GLN A 218 10.20 0.90 11.10
N HIS A 219 10.99 0.18 11.91
CA HIS A 219 11.26 0.59 13.28
C HIS A 219 12.05 1.90 13.32
N ARG A 220 13.09 2.03 12.51
CA ARG A 220 13.89 3.26 12.40
C ARG A 220 13.08 4.43 11.86
N LEU A 221 12.24 4.20 10.85
CA LEU A 221 11.28 5.19 10.37
C LEU A 221 10.40 5.71 11.52
N TYR A 222 9.86 4.81 12.35
CA TYR A 222 9.05 5.20 13.49
C TYR A 222 9.86 5.97 14.56
N GLN A 223 11.15 5.68 14.73
CA GLN A 223 12.01 6.48 15.61
C GLN A 223 12.24 7.89 15.05
N GLN A 224 12.50 8.04 13.75
CA GLN A 224 12.64 9.35 13.10
C GLN A 224 11.37 10.19 13.29
N ILE A 225 10.20 9.62 13.02
CA ILE A 225 8.90 10.30 13.19
C ILE A 225 8.69 10.71 14.65
N LYS A 226 8.89 9.79 15.61
CA LYS A 226 8.73 10.10 17.05
C LYS A 226 9.71 11.16 17.53
N ALA A 227 10.90 11.24 16.95
CA ALA A 227 11.89 12.27 17.27
C ALA A 227 11.63 13.60 16.54
N GLY A 228 10.74 13.62 15.54
CA GLY A 228 10.61 14.77 14.63
C GLY A 228 11.91 15.04 13.88
N ALA A 229 12.67 14.00 13.57
CA ALA A 229 13.98 14.10 12.93
C ALA A 229 13.81 14.26 11.41
N TYR A 230 13.59 15.49 10.97
CA TYR A 230 13.64 15.92 9.58
C TYR A 230 14.49 17.19 9.47
N ASP A 231 14.98 17.48 8.28
CA ASP A 231 15.77 18.67 7.98
C ASP A 231 15.37 19.28 6.62
N PHE A 232 16.05 20.37 6.26
CA PHE A 232 15.89 21.08 5.00
C PHE A 232 17.24 21.10 4.27
N PRO A 233 17.66 19.98 3.66
CA PRO A 233 19.01 19.84 3.12
C PRO A 233 19.23 20.71 1.88
N SER A 234 20.46 21.20 1.74
CA SER A 234 20.93 21.88 0.53
C SER A 234 21.26 20.85 -0.57
N PRO A 235 21.13 21.21 -1.86
CA PRO A 235 20.79 22.55 -2.36
C PRO A 235 19.28 22.81 -2.55
N GLU A 236 18.42 21.78 -2.54
CA GLU A 236 17.04 21.90 -3.01
C GLU A 236 16.21 22.84 -2.14
N TRP A 237 16.50 22.88 -0.83
CA TRP A 237 15.83 23.76 0.13
C TRP A 237 16.40 25.18 0.20
N ASP A 238 17.54 25.49 -0.40
CA ASP A 238 18.16 26.82 -0.31
C ASP A 238 17.29 27.88 -0.99
N THR A 239 16.57 27.48 -2.03
CA THR A 239 15.65 28.33 -2.80
C THR A 239 14.22 28.32 -2.28
N VAL A 240 13.94 27.52 -1.23
CA VAL A 240 12.60 27.45 -0.63
C VAL A 240 12.41 28.56 0.39
N THR A 241 11.30 29.30 0.28
CA THR A 241 11.00 30.45 1.14
C THR A 241 11.01 30.08 2.62
N PRO A 242 11.48 30.98 3.51
CA PRO A 242 11.42 30.77 4.96
C PRO A 242 9.99 30.49 5.45
N GLU A 243 8.98 31.11 4.85
CA GLU A 243 7.58 30.97 5.24
C GLU A 243 7.00 29.59 4.89
N ALA A 244 7.48 28.96 3.81
CA ALA A 244 7.15 27.57 3.50
C ALA A 244 7.71 26.62 4.58
N LYS A 245 8.99 26.80 4.94
CA LYS A 245 9.67 26.01 5.99
C LYS A 245 9.01 26.21 7.34
N ASP A 246 8.63 27.45 7.67
CA ASP A 246 7.93 27.80 8.91
C ASP A 246 6.55 27.11 9.00
N LEU A 247 5.77 27.09 7.91
CA LEU A 247 4.51 26.35 7.88
C LEU A 247 4.71 24.85 8.08
N ILE A 248 5.73 24.25 7.45
CA ILE A 248 6.10 22.86 7.65
C ILE A 248 6.45 22.60 9.12
N ASN A 249 7.27 23.44 9.74
CA ASN A 249 7.66 23.29 11.15
C ASN A 249 6.45 23.34 12.10
N LYS A 250 5.50 24.24 11.81
CA LYS A 250 4.24 24.35 12.58
C LYS A 250 3.33 23.13 12.42
N MET A 251 3.34 22.46 11.26
CA MET A 251 2.62 21.20 11.02
C MET A 251 3.34 19.98 11.60
N LEU A 252 4.66 19.89 11.44
CA LEU A 252 5.51 18.81 11.94
C LEU A 252 5.97 19.02 13.40
N THR A 253 5.17 19.78 14.16
CA THR A 253 5.38 19.93 15.60
C THR A 253 5.01 18.64 16.33
N ILE A 254 5.95 18.09 17.09
CA ILE A 254 5.81 16.79 17.77
C ILE A 254 4.66 16.79 18.78
N ASN A 255 4.53 17.87 19.57
CA ASN A 255 3.46 17.96 20.56
C ASN A 255 2.15 18.38 19.87
N PRO A 256 1.11 17.51 19.82
CA PRO A 256 -0.12 17.79 19.10
C PRO A 256 -0.89 18.99 19.65
N SER A 257 -0.72 19.38 20.92
CA SER A 257 -1.38 20.58 21.47
C SER A 257 -0.73 21.89 21.06
N LYS A 258 0.51 21.84 20.55
CA LYS A 258 1.23 23.00 19.98
C LYS A 258 1.23 23.02 18.45
N ARG A 259 0.75 21.93 17.83
CA ARG A 259 0.69 21.78 16.38
C ARG A 259 -0.39 22.69 15.81
N ILE A 260 -0.07 23.37 14.71
CA ILE A 260 -1.01 24.28 14.05
C ILE A 260 -2.29 23.55 13.62
N THR A 261 -3.43 24.21 13.80
CA THR A 261 -4.73 23.71 13.32
C THR A 261 -4.94 24.04 11.84
N ALA A 262 -5.90 23.36 11.19
CA ALA A 262 -6.24 23.66 9.80
C ALA A 262 -6.70 25.12 9.61
N ALA A 263 -7.46 25.64 10.57
CA ALA A 263 -7.95 27.03 10.54
C ALA A 263 -6.83 28.06 10.65
N GLU A 264 -5.81 27.79 11.47
CA GLU A 264 -4.63 28.65 11.60
C GLU A 264 -3.71 28.54 10.37
N ALA A 265 -3.53 27.32 9.84
CA ALA A 265 -2.71 27.08 8.65
C ALA A 265 -3.27 27.81 7.41
N LEU A 266 -4.60 27.85 7.24
CA LEU A 266 -5.24 28.62 6.17
C LEU A 266 -5.00 30.14 6.27
N LYS A 267 -4.70 30.64 7.47
CA LYS A 267 -4.37 32.06 7.70
C LYS A 267 -2.87 32.34 7.63
N HIS A 268 -2.03 31.32 7.44
CA HIS A 268 -0.58 31.48 7.35
C HIS A 268 -0.21 32.34 6.13
N PRO A 269 0.78 33.27 6.24
CA PRO A 269 1.14 34.17 5.14
C PRO A 269 1.49 33.44 3.83
N TRP A 270 2.21 32.31 3.92
CA TRP A 270 2.56 31.49 2.75
C TRP A 270 1.33 30.93 2.00
N ILE A 271 0.15 30.87 2.65
CA ILE A 271 -1.13 30.47 2.06
C ILE A 271 -1.96 31.69 1.65
N CYS A 272 -2.30 32.56 2.61
CA CYS A 272 -3.27 33.64 2.40
C CYS A 272 -2.69 34.86 1.66
N GLN A 273 -1.35 35.00 1.63
CA GLN A 273 -0.62 36.06 0.92
C GLN A 273 0.29 35.46 -0.17
N ARG A 274 -0.14 34.35 -0.77
CA ARG A 274 0.61 33.58 -1.78
C ARG A 274 1.24 34.46 -2.87
N SER A 275 0.51 35.46 -3.36
CA SER A 275 0.97 36.33 -4.45
C SER A 275 2.22 37.14 -4.14
N THR A 276 2.52 37.38 -2.85
CA THR A 276 3.67 38.16 -2.40
C THR A 276 4.70 37.33 -1.63
N VAL A 277 4.29 36.20 -1.04
CA VAL A 277 5.13 35.39 -0.15
C VAL A 277 5.67 34.13 -0.83
N ALA A 278 4.85 33.43 -1.64
CA ALA A 278 5.28 32.17 -2.25
C ALA A 278 6.12 32.42 -3.51
N SER A 279 7.22 31.68 -3.67
CA SER A 279 8.08 31.80 -4.84
C SER A 279 7.39 31.37 -6.14
N MET A 280 7.52 32.20 -7.18
CA MET A 280 7.11 31.92 -8.56
C MET A 280 8.29 31.40 -9.40
N MET A 281 9.31 30.81 -8.77
CA MET A 281 10.40 30.18 -9.51
C MET A 281 9.97 28.77 -9.92
N HIS A 282 10.25 28.39 -11.17
CA HIS A 282 10.04 27.01 -11.60
C HIS A 282 11.04 26.07 -10.89
N ARG A 283 10.54 24.95 -10.35
CA ARG A 283 11.34 23.96 -9.60
C ARG A 283 11.44 22.63 -10.36
N GLN A 284 12.27 22.59 -11.40
CA GLN A 284 12.46 21.39 -12.25
C GLN A 284 12.96 20.17 -11.46
N GLU A 285 13.93 20.35 -10.55
CA GLU A 285 14.47 19.27 -9.71
C GLU A 285 13.38 18.62 -8.83
N THR A 286 12.45 19.41 -8.31
CA THR A 286 11.29 18.92 -7.55
C THR A 286 10.42 18.00 -8.39
N VAL A 287 10.14 18.37 -9.65
CA VAL A 287 9.35 17.58 -10.59
C VAL A 287 10.02 16.22 -10.87
N GLU A 288 11.33 16.21 -11.04
CA GLU A 288 12.11 14.98 -11.29
C GLU A 288 12.15 14.05 -10.07
N CYS A 289 12.36 14.60 -8.88
CA CYS A 289 12.29 13.85 -7.62
C CYS A 289 10.89 13.26 -7.40
N LEU A 290 9.84 14.04 -7.69
CA LEU A 290 8.46 13.59 -7.55
C LEU A 290 8.12 12.45 -8.51
N LYS A 291 8.66 12.47 -9.73
CA LYS A 291 8.52 11.37 -10.70
C LYS A 291 9.09 10.06 -10.15
N LYS A 292 10.28 10.11 -9.55
CA LYS A 292 10.92 8.93 -8.91
C LYS A 292 10.10 8.46 -7.69
N PHE A 293 9.63 9.39 -6.87
CA PHE A 293 8.78 9.10 -5.72
C PHE A 293 7.48 8.38 -6.11
N ASN A 294 6.77 8.89 -7.11
CA ASN A 294 5.53 8.31 -7.63
C ASN A 294 5.73 6.89 -8.16
N ALA A 295 6.78 6.67 -8.97
CA ALA A 295 7.11 5.34 -9.48
C ALA A 295 7.38 4.34 -8.34
N ARG A 296 8.18 4.75 -7.35
CA ARG A 296 8.49 3.92 -6.16
C ARG A 296 7.25 3.59 -5.34
N ARG A 297 6.38 4.59 -5.14
CA ARG A 297 5.14 4.46 -4.36
C ARG A 297 4.14 3.54 -5.05
N LYS A 298 3.90 3.70 -6.34
CA LYS A 298 3.02 2.81 -7.12
C LYS A 298 3.51 1.36 -7.11
N LEU A 299 4.82 1.15 -7.25
CA LEU A 299 5.39 -0.19 -7.17
C LEU A 299 5.16 -0.81 -5.77
N LYS A 300 5.46 -0.08 -4.69
CA LYS A 300 5.21 -0.55 -3.32
C LYS A 300 3.73 -0.77 -3.03
N GLY A 301 2.84 0.10 -3.50
CA GLY A 301 1.40 0.00 -3.31
C GLY A 301 0.80 -1.19 -4.06
N ALA A 302 1.26 -1.46 -5.28
CA ALA A 302 0.87 -2.67 -6.02
C ALA A 302 1.31 -3.94 -5.27
N ILE A 303 2.55 -3.97 -4.78
CA ILE A 303 3.07 -5.09 -3.97
C ILE A 303 2.23 -5.28 -2.71
N LEU A 304 1.98 -4.21 -1.93
CA LEU A 304 1.21 -4.29 -0.70
C LEU A 304 -0.25 -4.69 -0.96
N THR A 305 -0.87 -4.23 -2.05
CA THR A 305 -2.22 -4.64 -2.45
C THR A 305 -2.26 -6.13 -2.76
N THR A 306 -1.27 -6.64 -3.50
CA THR A 306 -1.11 -8.08 -3.71
C THR A 306 -0.93 -8.83 -2.38
N LEU A 307 -0.11 -8.32 -1.44
CA LEU A 307 0.09 -8.91 -0.11
C LEU A 307 -1.14 -8.82 0.82
N LEU A 308 -1.99 -7.80 0.68
CA LEU A 308 -3.20 -7.61 1.51
C LEU A 308 -4.40 -8.38 0.98
N VAL A 309 -4.55 -8.46 -0.35
CA VAL A 309 -5.52 -9.36 -0.99
C VAL A 309 -5.22 -10.80 -0.59
N THR A 310 -3.95 -11.19 -0.47
CA THR A 310 -3.54 -12.51 0.03
C THR A 310 -3.73 -12.68 1.56
N ARG A 311 -3.54 -11.63 2.39
CA ARG A 311 -3.80 -11.69 3.86
C ARG A 311 -5.28 -11.69 4.26
N ASN A 312 -6.16 -11.02 3.52
CA ASN A 312 -7.58 -10.89 3.90
C ASN A 312 -8.41 -12.16 3.65
N PHE A 313 -7.87 -13.13 2.93
CA PHE A 313 -8.41 -14.49 2.89
C PHE A 313 -7.99 -15.35 4.08
N SER A 314 -7.24 -14.79 5.02
CA SER A 314 -6.66 -15.52 6.13
C SER A 314 -6.82 -14.73 7.44
N GLY A 315 -7.95 -14.94 8.12
CA GLY A 315 -8.41 -14.16 9.27
C GLY A 315 -7.59 -14.37 10.56
N MET A 316 -7.04 -13.25 11.03
CA MET A 316 -6.35 -12.92 12.29
C MET A 316 -6.63 -13.72 13.59
N SER A 317 -5.54 -14.04 14.29
CA SER A 317 -5.24 -13.63 15.70
C SER A 317 -3.77 -13.97 15.99
N GLY A 318 -2.88 -13.04 16.32
CA GLY A 318 -2.72 -12.43 17.63
C GLY A 318 -1.26 -11.96 17.77
N SER A 319 -1.05 -10.89 18.53
CA SER A 319 0.20 -10.17 18.77
C SER A 319 1.33 -11.04 19.35
N ALA A 320 2.53 -10.94 18.78
CA ALA A 320 3.78 -11.30 19.45
C ALA A 320 4.92 -10.42 18.93
N ASP A 321 5.63 -9.81 19.88
CA ASP A 321 6.83 -9.00 19.69
C ASP A 321 7.93 -9.81 18.96
N LEU A 322 8.53 -9.21 17.92
CA LEU A 322 9.69 -9.79 17.24
C LEU A 322 10.96 -9.14 17.79
N TYR A 323 11.61 -9.81 18.74
CA TYR A 323 13.04 -9.67 18.97
C TYR A 323 13.78 -10.41 17.85
N GLU A 324 14.69 -9.74 17.14
CA GLU A 324 15.70 -10.41 16.32
C GLU A 324 16.78 -11.03 17.24
N PRO A 325 17.20 -12.29 17.03
CA PRO A 325 18.47 -12.78 17.51
C PRO A 325 19.53 -12.83 16.41
N GLN A 326 20.75 -12.57 16.88
CA GLN A 326 22.00 -12.37 16.16
C GLN A 326 22.43 -13.59 15.33
N THR A 327 23.03 -13.32 14.17
CA THR A 327 23.75 -14.29 13.34
C THR A 327 25.04 -14.76 14.00
N THR A 328 25.14 -16.05 14.32
CA THR A 328 26.42 -16.73 14.59
C THR A 328 27.00 -17.27 13.28
N VAL A 329 28.10 -16.65 12.84
CA VAL A 329 28.92 -17.14 11.72
C VAL A 329 29.84 -18.23 12.23
N ILE A 330 29.73 -19.44 11.69
CA ILE A 330 30.70 -20.52 11.92
C ILE A 330 31.81 -20.39 10.89
N HIS A 331 33.00 -19.99 11.35
CA HIS A 331 34.26 -20.12 10.62
C HIS A 331 34.63 -21.59 10.43
N ASN A 332 35.28 -21.90 9.30
CA ASN A 332 36.28 -22.96 9.29
C ASN A 332 37.57 -22.47 8.62
N PRO A 333 38.75 -22.94 9.06
CA PRO A 333 40.03 -22.25 8.87
C PRO A 333 40.84 -22.85 7.71
N VAL A 334 41.83 -22.09 7.22
CA VAL A 334 43.25 -22.47 7.14
C VAL A 334 44.06 -21.28 6.56
N ASP A 335 44.95 -20.78 7.41
CA ASP A 335 46.16 -19.94 7.20
C ASP A 335 47.04 -20.43 6.02
N ARG A 336 47.87 -19.67 5.28
CA ARG A 336 48.65 -18.44 5.58
C ARG A 336 49.42 -17.95 4.35
N ASN A 337 49.83 -16.66 4.43
CA ASN A 337 50.98 -15.97 3.81
C ASN A 337 50.84 -15.35 2.40
N LYS A 338 50.70 -14.01 2.32
CA LYS A 338 51.83 -13.07 2.14
C LYS A 338 51.37 -11.60 2.18
N GLU A 339 52.35 -10.76 2.52
CA GLU A 339 52.29 -9.40 3.03
C GLU A 339 51.86 -8.30 2.04
N SER A 340 51.39 -7.22 2.67
CA SER A 340 51.19 -5.83 2.26
C SER A 340 52.00 -5.28 1.06
N THR A 341 51.31 -4.50 0.22
CA THR A 341 51.85 -3.28 -0.40
C THR A 341 50.72 -2.30 -0.70
N GLU A 342 50.83 -1.08 -0.17
CA GLU A 342 50.02 0.07 -0.55
C GLU A 342 50.24 0.40 -2.03
N SER A 343 49.17 0.57 -2.80
CA SER A 343 49.16 1.52 -3.92
C SER A 343 47.73 1.87 -4.33
N ALA A 344 47.53 3.15 -4.59
CA ALA A 344 46.30 3.74 -5.09
C ALA A 344 45.91 3.16 -6.45
N ASN A 345 44.70 2.59 -6.53
CA ASN A 345 43.79 2.55 -7.68
C ASN A 345 42.65 1.59 -7.33
N THR A 346 41.41 2.11 -7.15
CA THR A 346 40.12 1.49 -7.56
C THR A 346 38.91 2.19 -6.92
N THR A 347 38.58 3.39 -7.37
CA THR A 347 37.21 3.94 -7.16
C THR A 347 36.16 3.29 -8.09
N ILE A 348 36.60 2.55 -9.11
CA ILE A 348 35.71 1.89 -10.08
C ILE A 348 35.17 0.56 -9.52
N GLU A 349 35.99 -0.26 -8.86
CA GLU A 349 35.56 -1.55 -8.31
C GLU A 349 34.54 -1.41 -7.17
N ASP A 350 34.63 -0.37 -6.35
CA ASP A 350 33.74 -0.15 -5.21
C ASP A 350 32.33 0.31 -5.64
N GLU A 351 32.21 1.04 -6.75
CA GLU A 351 30.92 1.38 -7.35
C GLU A 351 30.32 0.20 -8.11
N ASP A 352 31.13 -0.58 -8.83
CA ASP A 352 30.68 -1.78 -9.55
C ASP A 352 30.22 -2.88 -8.59
N ILE A 353 30.89 -3.07 -7.45
CA ILE A 353 30.47 -3.98 -6.39
C ILE A 353 29.14 -3.53 -5.78
N LYS A 354 28.96 -2.22 -5.51
CA LYS A 354 27.69 -1.68 -5.01
C LYS A 354 26.57 -1.80 -6.05
N ALA A 355 26.84 -1.52 -7.31
CA ALA A 355 25.89 -1.68 -8.41
C ALA A 355 25.48 -3.16 -8.57
N CYS A 356 26.45 -4.08 -8.52
CA CYS A 356 26.21 -5.52 -8.57
C CYS A 356 25.40 -6.01 -7.36
N GLN A 357 25.66 -5.50 -6.16
CA GLN A 357 24.84 -5.78 -4.97
C GLN A 357 23.40 -5.27 -5.11
N VAL A 358 23.20 -4.07 -5.65
CA VAL A 358 21.87 -3.50 -5.90
C VAL A 358 21.11 -4.32 -6.94
N ILE A 359 21.77 -4.71 -8.05
CA ILE A 359 21.20 -5.55 -9.10
C ILE A 359 20.82 -6.93 -8.53
N ASN A 360 21.70 -7.56 -7.77
CA ASN A 360 21.44 -8.85 -7.15
C ASN A 360 20.31 -8.77 -6.11
N LYS A 361 20.21 -7.67 -5.33
CA LYS A 361 19.09 -7.44 -4.41
C LYS A 361 17.76 -7.33 -5.17
N ALA A 362 17.74 -6.58 -6.29
CA ALA A 362 16.55 -6.46 -7.13
C ALA A 362 16.13 -7.80 -7.76
N ARG A 363 17.09 -8.59 -8.26
CA ARG A 363 16.84 -9.92 -8.84
C ARG A 363 16.35 -10.91 -7.80
N LYS A 364 16.91 -10.91 -6.58
CA LYS A 364 16.39 -11.74 -5.47
C LYS A 364 14.93 -11.39 -5.13
N GLN A 365 14.60 -10.10 -5.12
CA GLN A 365 13.23 -9.64 -4.88
C GLN A 365 12.26 -10.08 -5.99
N GLU A 366 12.73 -10.11 -7.24
CA GLU A 366 11.96 -10.62 -8.38
C GLU A 366 11.62 -12.11 -8.23
N ILE A 367 12.58 -12.93 -7.77
CA ILE A 367 12.37 -14.36 -7.50
C ILE A 367 11.38 -14.59 -6.35
N ILE A 368 11.49 -13.80 -5.28
CA ILE A 368 10.51 -13.85 -4.18
C ILE A 368 9.11 -13.54 -4.71
N LYS A 369 8.98 -12.49 -5.53
CA LYS A 369 7.70 -12.07 -6.09
C LYS A 369 7.04 -13.14 -6.97
N VAL A 370 7.79 -13.75 -7.89
CA VAL A 370 7.22 -14.81 -8.74
C VAL A 370 6.87 -16.07 -7.93
N THR A 371 7.60 -16.34 -6.84
CA THR A 371 7.28 -17.41 -5.89
C THR A 371 5.99 -17.12 -5.13
N GLU A 372 5.77 -15.89 -4.69
CA GLU A 372 4.51 -15.47 -4.05
C GLU A 372 3.31 -15.62 -5.01
N GLN A 373 3.47 -15.21 -6.28
CA GLN A 373 2.44 -15.36 -7.31
C GLN A 373 2.09 -16.84 -7.58
N LEU A 374 3.10 -17.71 -7.60
CA LEU A 374 2.89 -19.14 -7.73
C LEU A 374 2.10 -19.71 -6.55
N ILE A 375 2.49 -19.39 -5.32
CA ILE A 375 1.80 -19.84 -4.10
C ILE A 375 0.36 -19.31 -4.05
N GLU A 376 0.13 -18.09 -4.53
CA GLU A 376 -1.21 -17.52 -4.67
C GLU A 376 -2.09 -18.31 -5.65
N SER A 377 -1.56 -18.69 -6.81
CA SER A 377 -2.30 -19.51 -7.78
C SER A 377 -2.74 -20.85 -7.17
N ILE A 378 -1.88 -21.48 -6.36
CA ILE A 378 -2.18 -22.72 -5.64
C ILE A 378 -3.28 -22.50 -4.60
N ASN A 379 -3.16 -21.45 -3.77
CA ASN A 379 -4.14 -21.17 -2.72
C ASN A 379 -5.52 -20.82 -3.25
N ASN A 380 -5.59 -20.18 -4.42
CA ASN A 380 -6.85 -19.81 -5.08
C ASN A 380 -7.47 -20.95 -5.90
N GLY A 381 -6.77 -22.07 -6.06
CA GLY A 381 -7.20 -23.12 -6.99
C GLY A 381 -7.21 -22.66 -8.45
N ASP A 382 -6.41 -21.66 -8.81
CA ASP A 382 -6.31 -21.13 -10.18
C ASP A 382 -5.25 -21.91 -10.97
N PHE A 383 -5.69 -23.02 -11.57
CA PHE A 383 -4.80 -23.89 -12.36
C PHE A 383 -4.27 -23.19 -13.61
N GLU A 384 -5.02 -22.27 -14.22
CA GLU A 384 -4.59 -21.58 -15.43
C GLU A 384 -3.43 -20.62 -15.15
N ALA A 385 -3.50 -19.88 -14.02
CA ALA A 385 -2.39 -19.07 -13.55
C ALA A 385 -1.18 -19.92 -13.15
N TYR A 386 -1.39 -21.03 -12.45
CA TYR A 386 -0.34 -21.98 -12.07
C TYR A 386 0.41 -22.51 -13.30
N ALA A 387 -0.31 -23.00 -14.31
CA ALA A 387 0.26 -23.55 -15.53
C ALA A 387 1.03 -22.52 -16.37
N LYS A 388 0.72 -21.22 -16.25
CA LYS A 388 1.48 -20.14 -16.90
C LYS A 388 2.83 -19.86 -16.22
N ILE A 389 2.96 -20.18 -14.94
CA ILE A 389 4.15 -19.92 -14.13
C ILE A 389 5.05 -21.17 -14.07
N CYS A 390 4.49 -22.37 -14.20
CA CYS A 390 5.22 -23.62 -14.22
C CYS A 390 5.63 -24.04 -15.63
N ASP A 391 6.84 -24.56 -15.78
CA ASP A 391 7.30 -25.15 -17.04
C ASP A 391 6.45 -26.38 -17.39
N PRO A 392 6.09 -26.63 -18.68
CA PRO A 392 5.35 -27.83 -19.07
C PRO A 392 6.02 -29.15 -18.66
N GLY A 393 7.35 -29.18 -18.56
CA GLY A 393 8.15 -30.30 -18.07
C GLY A 393 8.55 -30.15 -16.59
N LEU A 394 7.78 -29.44 -15.77
CA LEU A 394 8.05 -29.27 -14.34
C LEU A 394 8.27 -30.63 -13.67
N THR A 395 9.43 -30.80 -13.03
CA THR A 395 9.69 -31.97 -12.19
C THR A 395 9.38 -31.67 -10.74
N SER A 396 8.73 -32.59 -10.03
CA SER A 396 8.33 -32.38 -8.63
C SER A 396 8.64 -33.57 -7.75
N PHE A 397 9.10 -33.28 -6.53
CA PHE A 397 9.29 -34.24 -5.45
C PHE A 397 8.49 -33.76 -4.24
N GLU A 398 7.40 -34.45 -3.90
CA GLU A 398 6.48 -34.02 -2.85
C GLU A 398 5.90 -35.23 -2.09
N PRO A 399 5.39 -35.07 -0.85
CA PRO A 399 4.91 -36.18 -0.03
C PRO A 399 3.88 -37.08 -0.73
N GLU A 400 3.01 -36.48 -1.54
CA GLU A 400 1.96 -37.16 -2.28
C GLU A 400 2.48 -38.01 -3.45
N ALA A 401 3.70 -37.74 -3.93
CA ALA A 401 4.36 -38.57 -4.92
C ALA A 401 4.94 -39.88 -4.31
N LEU A 402 4.82 -40.07 -2.99
CA LEU A 402 5.21 -41.28 -2.27
C LEU A 402 6.65 -41.72 -2.56
N GLY A 403 7.56 -40.75 -2.62
CA GLY A 403 8.99 -40.98 -2.87
C GLY A 403 9.38 -41.07 -4.35
N ASN A 404 8.45 -40.84 -5.28
CA ASN A 404 8.72 -40.80 -6.72
C ASN A 404 8.91 -39.36 -7.21
N LEU A 405 9.71 -39.19 -8.27
CA LEU A 405 9.75 -37.94 -9.03
C LEU A 405 8.61 -37.93 -10.04
N VAL A 406 7.82 -36.87 -10.07
CA VAL A 406 6.73 -36.68 -11.04
C VAL A 406 7.08 -35.58 -12.03
N GLU A 407 6.56 -35.68 -13.26
CA GLU A 407 6.81 -34.74 -14.34
C GLU A 407 5.49 -34.17 -14.90
N GLY A 408 5.51 -32.89 -15.24
CA GLY A 408 4.39 -32.19 -15.85
C GLY A 408 3.35 -31.70 -14.85
N HIS A 409 2.22 -31.23 -15.39
CA HIS A 409 1.17 -30.60 -14.57
C HIS A 409 0.03 -31.54 -14.21
N ASP A 410 -0.08 -32.71 -14.84
CA ASP A 410 -1.23 -33.61 -14.70
C ASP A 410 -1.38 -34.13 -13.27
N PHE A 411 -0.26 -34.41 -12.61
CA PHE A 411 -0.26 -34.79 -11.19
C PHE A 411 -0.86 -33.68 -10.32
N HIS A 412 -0.46 -32.42 -10.56
CA HIS A 412 -0.95 -31.29 -9.78
C HIS A 412 -2.40 -30.91 -10.13
N ARG A 413 -2.80 -31.05 -11.40
CA ARG A 413 -4.16 -30.76 -11.89
C ARG A 413 -5.21 -31.49 -11.06
N PHE A 414 -4.92 -32.73 -10.65
CA PHE A 414 -5.78 -33.49 -9.76
C PHE A 414 -6.10 -32.75 -8.44
N TYR A 415 -5.12 -32.10 -7.80
CA TYR A 415 -5.33 -31.33 -6.56
C TYR A 415 -6.20 -30.10 -6.79
N PHE A 416 -5.95 -29.39 -7.90
CA PHE A 416 -6.74 -28.21 -8.28
C PHE A 416 -8.20 -28.59 -8.52
N GLU A 417 -8.46 -29.70 -9.20
CA GLU A 417 -9.83 -30.13 -9.52
C GLU A 417 -10.58 -30.76 -8.33
N ASN A 418 -9.87 -31.46 -7.42
CA ASN A 418 -10.53 -32.32 -6.43
C ASN A 418 -10.35 -31.90 -4.97
N ALA A 419 -9.27 -31.20 -4.63
CA ALA A 419 -8.94 -30.89 -3.23
C ALA A 419 -8.97 -29.39 -2.90
N LEU A 420 -8.40 -28.56 -3.77
CA LEU A 420 -8.30 -27.11 -3.56
C LEU A 420 -9.59 -26.38 -4.00
N SER A 421 -10.27 -26.84 -5.05
CA SER A 421 -11.52 -26.24 -5.55
C SER A 421 -12.75 -26.38 -4.62
N LYS A 422 -12.72 -27.31 -3.66
CA LYS A 422 -13.87 -27.66 -2.80
C LYS A 422 -13.76 -27.14 -1.37
N GLY A 423 -12.62 -26.54 -0.99
CA GLY A 423 -12.38 -26.02 0.36
C GLY A 423 -12.84 -24.58 0.52
N ASN A 424 -14.10 -24.35 0.90
CA ASN A 424 -14.64 -23.01 1.19
C ASN A 424 -14.12 -22.37 2.50
N LYS A 425 -13.03 -22.90 3.08
CA LYS A 425 -12.48 -22.45 4.37
C LYS A 425 -11.16 -21.68 4.13
N PRO A 426 -10.94 -20.55 4.82
CA PRO A 426 -9.75 -19.74 4.65
C PRO A 426 -8.47 -20.51 5.02
N VAL A 427 -7.44 -20.40 4.17
CA VAL A 427 -6.10 -20.98 4.36
C VAL A 427 -5.07 -19.83 4.40
N HIS A 428 -4.42 -19.63 5.55
CA HIS A 428 -3.33 -18.66 5.75
C HIS A 428 -1.99 -19.27 5.32
N THR A 429 -1.20 -18.58 4.50
CA THR A 429 0.17 -19.03 4.16
C THR A 429 1.20 -18.00 4.60
N ILE A 430 2.26 -18.43 5.28
CA ILE A 430 3.43 -17.61 5.66
C ILE A 430 4.67 -18.24 5.04
N LEU A 431 5.48 -17.42 4.37
CA LEU A 431 6.82 -17.81 3.93
C LEU A 431 7.83 -17.29 4.95
N LEU A 432 8.46 -18.20 5.67
CA LEU A 432 9.51 -17.89 6.65
C LEU A 432 10.88 -18.08 6.02
N ASN A 433 11.77 -17.12 6.28
CA ASN A 433 13.18 -17.13 5.93
C ASN A 433 13.46 -17.53 4.47
N PRO A 434 12.84 -16.86 3.47
CA PRO A 434 13.12 -17.17 2.08
C PRO A 434 14.59 -16.88 1.75
N HIS A 435 15.31 -17.91 1.31
CA HIS A 435 16.69 -17.80 0.91
C HIS A 435 16.85 -17.99 -0.59
N VAL A 436 17.22 -16.91 -1.29
CA VAL A 436 17.40 -16.90 -2.75
C VAL A 436 18.87 -17.02 -3.11
N HIS A 437 19.18 -18.04 -3.92
CA HIS A 437 20.45 -18.24 -4.61
C HIS A 437 20.27 -17.93 -6.09
N LEU A 438 20.96 -16.90 -6.58
CA LEU A 438 21.00 -16.60 -8.02
C LEU A 438 22.09 -17.46 -8.67
N ILE A 439 21.79 -18.06 -9.82
CA ILE A 439 22.69 -18.94 -10.57
C ILE A 439 22.80 -18.36 -11.98
N GLY A 440 23.86 -17.60 -12.24
CA GLY A 440 24.00 -16.86 -13.50
C GLY A 440 22.91 -15.80 -13.68
N GLU A 441 22.54 -15.51 -14.92
CA GLU A 441 21.54 -14.48 -15.28
C GLU A 441 20.11 -15.02 -15.34
N ASP A 442 19.96 -16.27 -15.79
CA ASP A 442 18.67 -16.85 -16.15
C ASP A 442 18.23 -18.00 -15.23
N ALA A 443 18.95 -18.30 -14.15
CA ALA A 443 18.52 -19.30 -13.18
C ALA A 443 18.56 -18.78 -11.75
N ALA A 444 17.66 -19.29 -10.92
CA ALA A 444 17.65 -19.03 -9.49
C ALA A 444 17.03 -20.20 -8.73
N CYS A 445 17.46 -20.38 -7.49
CA CYS A 445 16.86 -21.32 -6.55
C CYS A 445 16.38 -20.53 -5.32
N ILE A 446 15.19 -20.85 -4.83
CA ILE A 446 14.66 -20.31 -3.58
C ILE A 446 14.27 -21.47 -2.67
N ALA A 447 14.69 -21.39 -1.41
CA ALA A 447 14.29 -22.30 -0.35
C ALA A 447 13.62 -21.51 0.77
N TYR A 448 12.52 -22.03 1.31
CA TYR A 448 11.77 -21.37 2.38
C TYR A 448 10.98 -22.39 3.21
N ILE A 449 10.57 -21.97 4.40
CA ILE A 449 9.62 -22.72 5.22
C ILE A 449 8.24 -22.11 4.97
N ARG A 450 7.28 -22.93 4.57
CA ARG A 450 5.89 -22.55 4.39
C ARG A 450 5.09 -22.99 5.62
N LEU A 451 4.45 -22.04 6.30
CA LEU A 451 3.44 -22.34 7.29
C LEU A 451 2.06 -22.13 6.68
N THR A 452 1.24 -23.18 6.72
CA THR A 452 -0.12 -23.20 6.20
C THR A 452 -1.09 -23.39 7.36
N GLN A 453 -1.88 -22.37 7.68
CA GLN A 453 -2.89 -22.43 8.75
C GLN A 453 -4.28 -22.55 8.14
N TYR A 454 -5.10 -23.49 8.62
CA TYR A 454 -6.42 -23.78 8.07
C TYR A 454 -7.37 -24.23 9.17
N MET A 455 -8.68 -24.20 8.87
CA MET A 455 -9.71 -24.75 9.74
C MET A 455 -10.00 -26.20 9.33
N ASP A 456 -9.81 -27.15 10.23
CA ASP A 456 -10.08 -28.57 9.94
C ASP A 456 -11.59 -28.87 9.80
N GLY A 457 -11.94 -30.13 9.52
CA GLY A 457 -13.33 -30.57 9.36
C GLY A 457 -14.22 -30.24 10.56
N SER A 458 -13.65 -30.19 11.76
CA SER A 458 -14.35 -29.87 13.02
C SER A 458 -14.49 -28.37 13.29
N GLY A 459 -13.86 -27.53 12.47
CA GLY A 459 -13.81 -26.09 12.70
C GLY A 459 -12.78 -25.68 13.74
N MET A 460 -11.75 -26.51 13.99
CA MET A 460 -10.62 -26.16 14.83
C MET A 460 -9.46 -25.61 13.97
N PRO A 461 -8.77 -24.56 14.42
CA PRO A 461 -7.59 -24.04 13.71
C PRO A 461 -6.43 -25.02 13.82
N ARG A 462 -5.78 -25.28 12.69
CA ARG A 462 -4.57 -26.11 12.56
C ARG A 462 -3.48 -25.31 11.85
N THR A 463 -2.24 -25.60 12.19
CA THR A 463 -1.05 -25.08 11.49
C THR A 463 -0.26 -26.27 10.98
N MET A 464 0.17 -26.19 9.73
CA MET A 464 0.99 -27.17 9.05
C MET A 464 2.26 -26.50 8.56
N GLN A 465 3.39 -27.19 8.66
CA GLN A 465 4.68 -26.74 8.15
C GLN A 465 5.11 -27.61 6.98
N SER A 466 5.66 -27.00 5.96
CA SER A 466 6.38 -27.68 4.89
C SER A 466 7.63 -26.90 4.50
N GLU A 467 8.74 -27.60 4.28
CA GLU A 467 9.94 -27.01 3.70
C GLU A 467 9.84 -27.12 2.17
N GLU A 468 9.95 -26.00 1.47
CA GLU A 468 9.82 -25.98 0.02
C GLU A 468 11.08 -25.40 -0.63
N THR A 469 11.51 -26.03 -1.72
CA THR A 469 12.55 -25.54 -2.62
C THR A 469 12.00 -25.44 -4.03
N ARG A 470 12.26 -24.32 -4.69
CA ARG A 470 11.86 -24.08 -6.08
C ARG A 470 13.04 -23.63 -6.92
N VAL A 471 13.16 -24.23 -8.09
CA VAL A 471 14.14 -23.83 -9.11
C VAL A 471 13.42 -23.08 -10.22
N TRP A 472 13.91 -21.90 -10.51
CA TRP A 472 13.40 -20.97 -11.49
C TRP A 472 14.37 -20.86 -12.66
N HIS A 473 13.84 -20.85 -13.87
CA HIS A 473 14.59 -20.60 -15.08
C HIS A 473 13.88 -19.58 -15.94
N ARG A 474 14.62 -18.58 -16.43
CA ARG A 474 14.10 -17.51 -17.27
C ARG A 474 14.15 -17.96 -18.73
N ARG A 475 13.01 -18.01 -19.40
CA ARG A 475 12.90 -18.27 -20.84
C ARG A 475 12.05 -17.18 -21.47
N ASP A 476 12.53 -16.60 -22.57
CA ASP A 476 11.85 -15.51 -23.29
C ASP A 476 11.42 -14.33 -22.37
N GLY A 477 12.29 -13.98 -21.42
CA GLY A 477 12.07 -12.91 -20.45
C GLY A 477 11.08 -13.24 -19.32
N LYS A 478 10.62 -14.49 -19.20
CA LYS A 478 9.68 -14.94 -18.15
C LYS A 478 10.31 -15.99 -17.26
N TRP A 479 10.14 -15.86 -15.95
CA TRP A 479 10.52 -16.89 -14.99
C TRP A 479 9.52 -18.03 -15.00
N LEU A 480 10.03 -19.25 -15.20
CA LEU A 480 9.27 -20.49 -15.12
C LEU A 480 9.81 -21.34 -13.98
N ASN A 481 8.92 -21.90 -13.16
CA ASN A 481 9.32 -22.91 -12.18
C ASN A 481 9.55 -24.23 -12.90
N ILE A 482 10.79 -24.73 -12.87
CA ILE A 482 11.22 -25.94 -13.59
C ILE A 482 11.39 -27.16 -12.67
N HIS A 483 11.61 -26.92 -11.39
CA HIS A 483 11.70 -27.97 -10.38
C HIS A 483 11.10 -27.52 -9.05
N PHE A 484 10.42 -28.43 -8.37
CA PHE A 484 9.81 -28.22 -7.08
C PHE A 484 10.13 -29.39 -6.14
N HIS A 485 10.53 -29.08 -4.92
CA HIS A 485 10.68 -30.08 -3.87
C HIS A 485 9.94 -29.57 -2.63
N ARG A 486 9.06 -30.40 -2.07
CA ARG A 486 8.45 -30.19 -0.76
C ARG A 486 8.72 -31.35 0.18
N SER A 487 9.08 -31.00 1.41
CA SER A 487 9.24 -31.90 2.54
C SER A 487 8.25 -31.54 3.65
N GLY A 488 8.01 -32.50 4.56
CA GLY A 488 7.08 -32.34 5.67
C GLY A 488 5.70 -32.89 5.34
N ALA A 489 4.66 -32.08 5.52
CA ALA A 489 3.27 -32.51 5.42
C ALA A 489 2.67 -32.37 4.00
N PRO A 490 1.67 -33.20 3.64
CA PRO A 490 0.98 -33.13 2.34
C PRO A 490 0.18 -31.83 2.15
N SER A 491 -0.05 -31.41 0.90
CA SER A 491 -0.83 -30.23 0.47
C SER A 491 -2.23 -30.16 1.05
N VAL A 492 -2.81 -31.33 1.32
CA VAL A 492 -4.18 -31.48 1.80
C VAL A 492 -4.13 -32.23 3.13
N PRO A 493 -4.75 -31.69 4.19
CA PRO A 493 -4.88 -32.41 5.45
C PRO A 493 -5.59 -33.75 5.21
N ILE A 494 -5.00 -34.85 5.68
CA ILE A 494 -5.71 -36.13 5.73
C ILE A 494 -6.91 -35.94 6.67
N LYS A 495 -8.10 -36.29 6.19
CA LYS A 495 -9.38 -36.10 6.89
C LYS A 495 -9.41 -36.69 8.30
#